data_AF-A0A3D4HEK2-F1
#
_entry.id   AF-A0A3D4HEK2-F1
#
_cell.length_a   1.000
_cell.length_b   1.000
_cell.length_c   1.000
_cell.angle_alpha   90.00
_cell.angle_beta   90.00
_cell.angle_gamma   90.00
#
_symmetry.space_group_name_H-M   'P 1'
#
loop_
_entity.id
_entity.type
_entity.pdbx_description
1 polymer ?
#
loop_
_entity_poly.entity_id
_entity_poly.type
_entity_poly.pdbx_seq_one_letter_code
_entity_poly.pdbx_strand_id
1 'polypeptide(L)'
;MNSKKFLKKLEEGFKNNLEIAKLKNSDYSIDSDAFLNFRACEALNIPAEIGLLVRMTDKLTRISNLLNKKASVKDETIADTLSDLANYAMILKVYIENKK
;
A
#
# COMPACT_ATOMS: atom_id res chain seq x y z
N MET A 1 9.69 24.16 7.22
CA MET A 1 9.41 22.96 8.06
C MET A 1 10.60 22.77 8.99
N ASN A 2 10.43 22.47 10.28
CA ASN A 2 11.54 22.09 11.18
C ASN A 2 11.46 20.60 11.53
N SER A 3 12.50 20.03 12.14
CA SER A 3 12.59 18.58 12.44
C SER A 3 11.39 18.08 13.25
N LYS A 4 11.02 18.79 14.33
CA LYS A 4 9.86 18.42 15.17
C LYS A 4 8.55 18.39 14.37
N LYS A 5 8.32 19.40 13.53
CA LYS A 5 7.11 19.48 12.68
C LYS A 5 7.11 18.42 11.59
N PHE A 6 8.27 18.07 11.02
CA PHE A 6 8.43 17.01 10.04
C PHE A 6 8.09 15.63 10.63
N LEU A 7 8.70 15.29 11.77
CA LEU A 7 8.43 14.01 12.45
C LEU A 7 6.97 13.88 12.86
N LYS A 8 6.36 14.96 13.38
CA LYS A 8 4.93 14.98 13.70
C LYS A 8 4.07 14.71 12.45
N LYS A 9 4.43 15.30 11.30
CA LYS A 9 3.71 15.07 10.04
C LYS A 9 3.85 13.63 9.53
N LEU A 10 5.02 13.01 9.69
CA LEU A 10 5.21 11.59 9.38
C LEU A 10 4.35 10.70 10.29
N GLU A 11 4.34 10.97 11.60
CA GLU A 11 3.54 10.22 12.56
C GLU A 11 2.04 10.29 12.23
N GLU A 12 1.52 11.49 11.94
CA GLU A 12 0.14 11.71 11.46
C GLU A 12 -0.13 10.90 10.17
N GLY A 13 0.82 10.91 9.23
CA GLY A 13 0.73 10.14 7.98
C GLY A 13 0.65 8.63 8.22
N PHE A 14 1.52 8.06 9.05
CA PHE A 14 1.50 6.63 9.35
C PHE A 14 0.23 6.19 10.07
N LYS A 15 -0.30 7.02 10.98
CA LYS A 15 -1.60 6.78 11.63
C LYS A 15 -2.73 6.71 10.60
N ASN A 16 -2.80 7.67 9.68
CA ASN A 16 -3.80 7.66 8.62
C ASN A 16 -3.65 6.46 7.69
N ASN A 17 -2.42 6.10 7.32
CA ASN A 17 -2.12 4.95 6.50
C ASN A 17 -2.64 3.64 7.13
N LEU A 18 -2.47 3.49 8.45
CA LEU A 18 -2.98 2.33 9.18
C LEU A 18 -4.52 2.27 9.13
N GLU A 19 -5.21 3.38 9.30
CA GLU A 19 -6.68 3.40 9.19
C GLU A 19 -7.15 3.03 7.78
N ILE A 20 -6.49 3.53 6.74
CA ILE A 20 -6.77 3.11 5.35
C ILE A 20 -6.51 1.61 5.16
N ALA A 21 -5.42 1.09 5.70
CA ALA A 21 -5.09 -0.33 5.60
C ALA A 21 -6.15 -1.21 6.29
N LYS A 22 -6.66 -0.80 7.47
CA LYS A 22 -7.74 -1.50 8.16
C LYS A 22 -9.02 -1.55 7.33
N LEU A 23 -9.45 -0.41 6.78
CA LEU A 23 -10.64 -0.32 5.94
C LEU A 23 -10.52 -1.21 4.69
N LYS A 24 -9.36 -1.18 4.01
CA LYS A 24 -9.14 -2.05 2.86
C LYS A 24 -9.08 -3.52 3.27
N ASN A 25 -8.44 -3.84 4.39
CA ASN A 25 -8.34 -5.23 4.83
C ASN A 25 -9.71 -5.83 5.15
N SER A 26 -10.63 -5.07 5.76
CA SER A 26 -12.00 -5.55 6.02
C SER A 26 -12.78 -5.94 4.77
N ASP A 27 -12.44 -5.40 3.60
CA ASP A 27 -13.10 -5.73 2.33
C ASP A 27 -12.57 -7.02 1.70
N TYR A 28 -11.33 -7.43 2.03
CA TYR A 28 -10.60 -8.47 1.30
C TYR A 28 -10.05 -9.63 2.16
N SER A 29 -10.02 -9.48 3.49
CA SER A 29 -9.64 -10.55 4.41
C SER A 29 -10.88 -11.25 4.97
N ILE A 30 -10.78 -12.56 5.16
CA ILE A 30 -11.64 -13.28 6.11
C ILE A 30 -10.94 -13.29 7.47
N ASP A 31 -11.69 -13.38 8.56
CA ASP A 31 -11.14 -13.30 9.94
C ASP A 31 -9.96 -14.25 10.20
N SER A 32 -9.89 -15.37 9.47
CA SER A 32 -8.82 -16.36 9.59
C SER A 32 -7.57 -16.09 8.76
N ASP A 33 -7.60 -15.15 7.81
CA ASP A 33 -6.49 -14.96 6.85
C ASP A 33 -6.39 -13.53 6.28
N ALA A 34 -5.54 -12.71 6.92
CA ALA A 34 -5.23 -11.35 6.49
C ALA A 34 -4.44 -11.26 5.16
N PHE A 35 -3.95 -12.37 4.61
CA PHE A 35 -3.15 -12.38 3.38
C PHE A 35 -3.85 -13.05 2.19
N LEU A 36 -5.11 -13.44 2.36
CA LEU A 36 -5.86 -14.23 1.36
C LEU A 36 -5.82 -13.59 -0.04
N ASN A 37 -6.10 -12.30 -0.12
CA ASN A 37 -6.10 -11.53 -1.37
C ASN A 37 -4.70 -11.41 -2.01
N PHE A 38 -3.63 -11.37 -1.21
CA PHE A 38 -2.26 -11.30 -1.72
C PHE A 38 -1.79 -12.67 -2.22
N ARG A 39 -2.21 -13.76 -1.58
CA ARG A 39 -1.92 -15.13 -2.00
C ARG A 39 -2.79 -15.63 -3.16
N ALA A 40 -3.85 -14.93 -3.52
CA ALA A 40 -4.71 -15.33 -4.64
C ALA A 40 -3.92 -15.54 -5.96
N CYS A 41 -2.83 -14.80 -6.17
CA CYS A 41 -1.97 -14.96 -7.34
C CYS A 41 -1.15 -16.28 -7.35
N GLU A 42 -1.02 -16.96 -6.22
CA GLU A 42 -0.32 -18.24 -6.11
C GLU A 42 -1.05 -19.35 -6.87
N ALA A 43 -2.38 -19.23 -7.07
CA ALA A 43 -3.15 -20.11 -7.96
C ALA A 43 -2.68 -20.04 -9.43
N LEU A 44 -1.96 -18.98 -9.81
CA LEU A 44 -1.35 -18.79 -11.13
C LEU A 44 0.16 -19.08 -11.11
N ASN A 45 0.68 -19.74 -10.07
CA ASN A 45 2.10 -19.98 -9.82
C ASN A 45 2.94 -18.70 -9.68
N ILE A 46 2.33 -17.60 -9.21
CA ILE A 46 3.02 -16.35 -8.90
C ILE A 46 3.19 -16.26 -7.38
N PRO A 47 4.42 -16.18 -6.84
CA PRO A 47 4.61 -15.99 -5.41
C PRO A 47 3.96 -14.67 -4.94
N ALA A 48 3.32 -14.66 -3.77
CA ALA A 48 2.64 -13.48 -3.26
C ALA A 48 3.56 -12.26 -3.13
N GLU A 49 4.86 -12.46 -2.84
CA GLU A 49 5.86 -11.38 -2.82
C GLU A 49 5.97 -10.70 -4.19
N ILE A 50 5.97 -11.49 -5.26
CA ILE A 50 5.99 -10.97 -6.64
C ILE A 50 4.68 -10.24 -6.94
N GLY A 51 3.54 -10.79 -6.52
CA GLY A 51 2.24 -10.11 -6.64
C GLY A 51 2.21 -8.76 -5.94
N LEU A 52 2.74 -8.68 -4.72
CA LEU A 52 2.87 -7.43 -3.96
C LEU A 52 3.82 -6.43 -4.64
N LEU A 53 4.95 -6.89 -5.18
CA LEU A 53 5.85 -6.03 -5.95
C LEU A 53 5.18 -5.46 -7.20
N VAL A 54 4.41 -6.26 -7.94
CA VAL A 54 3.63 -5.77 -9.08
C VAL A 54 2.66 -4.68 -8.65
N ARG A 55 1.94 -4.86 -7.54
CA ARG A 55 1.05 -3.83 -6.99
C ARG A 55 1.79 -2.55 -6.60
N MET A 56 2.99 -2.66 -6.03
CA MET A 56 3.84 -1.50 -5.76
C MET A 56 4.29 -0.80 -7.05
N THR A 57 4.62 -1.54 -8.11
CA THR A 57 4.96 -0.99 -9.42
C THR A 57 3.80 -0.23 -10.06
N ASP A 58 2.56 -0.72 -9.90
CA ASP A 58 1.34 -0.02 -10.34
C ASP A 58 1.27 1.39 -9.68
N LYS A 59 1.55 1.46 -8.37
CA LYS A 59 1.56 2.73 -7.62
C LYS A 59 2.71 3.65 -8.00
N LEU A 60 3.92 3.12 -8.18
CA LEU A 60 5.07 3.89 -8.67
C LEU A 60 4.78 4.51 -10.04
N THR A 61 4.18 3.74 -10.95
CA THR A 61 3.77 4.21 -12.28
C THR A 61 2.75 5.33 -12.16
N ARG A 62 1.75 5.18 -11.29
CA ARG A 62 0.75 6.22 -11.03
C ARG A 62 1.37 7.50 -10.46
N ILE A 63 2.29 7.39 -9.50
CA ILE A 63 3.02 8.54 -8.94
C ILE A 63 3.77 9.27 -10.05
N SER A 64 4.52 8.55 -10.88
CA SER A 64 5.25 9.14 -12.02
C SER A 64 4.30 9.89 -12.96
N ASN A 65 3.14 9.32 -13.28
CA ASN A 65 2.15 9.98 -14.12
C ASN A 65 1.57 11.25 -13.49
N LEU A 66 1.21 11.21 -12.20
CA LEU A 66 0.63 12.34 -11.46
C LEU A 66 1.62 13.49 -11.24
N LEU A 67 2.92 13.20 -11.18
CA LEU A 67 3.97 14.22 -11.11
C LEU A 67 4.15 14.94 -12.45
N ASN A 68 3.99 14.23 -13.57
CA ASN A 68 4.26 14.77 -14.90
C ASN A 68 3.02 15.36 -15.60
N LYS A 69 1.81 14.97 -15.19
CA LYS A 69 0.55 15.38 -15.82
C LYS A 69 -0.52 15.62 -14.75
N LYS A 70 -1.38 16.61 -14.95
CA LYS A 70 -2.60 16.74 -14.12
C LYS A 70 -3.45 15.48 -14.29
N ALA A 71 -3.90 14.92 -13.17
CA ALA A 71 -4.77 13.75 -13.17
C ALA A 71 -6.01 14.00 -14.02
N SER A 72 -6.27 13.12 -14.99
CA SER A 72 -7.52 13.15 -15.76
C SER A 72 -8.72 12.63 -14.95
N VAL A 73 -8.44 11.83 -13.91
CA VAL A 73 -9.43 11.25 -12.99
C VAL A 73 -9.25 11.91 -11.62
N LYS A 74 -10.33 12.48 -11.07
CA LYS A 74 -10.32 13.24 -9.82
C LYS A 74 -10.24 12.37 -8.56
N ASP A 75 -10.51 11.07 -8.68
CA ASP A 75 -10.89 10.24 -7.53
C ASP A 75 -9.72 9.67 -6.72
N GLU A 76 -8.46 9.81 -7.17
CA GLU A 76 -7.29 9.39 -6.37
C GLU A 76 -6.18 10.44 -6.49
N THR A 77 -5.80 11.03 -5.35
CA THR A 77 -4.73 12.04 -5.30
C THR A 77 -3.35 11.38 -5.27
N ILE A 78 -2.30 12.16 -5.54
CA ILE A 78 -0.91 11.70 -5.38
C ILE A 78 -0.61 11.31 -3.92
N ALA A 79 -1.22 11.99 -2.95
CA ALA A 79 -1.05 11.68 -1.54
C ALA A 79 -1.63 10.30 -1.21
N ASP A 80 -2.83 9.98 -1.72
CA ASP A 80 -3.46 8.67 -1.54
C ASP A 80 -2.61 7.56 -2.16
N THR A 81 -2.04 7.82 -3.35
CA THR A 81 -1.18 6.85 -4.04
C THR A 81 0.14 6.59 -3.27
N LEU A 82 0.73 7.63 -2.66
CA LEU A 82 1.91 7.50 -1.80
C LEU A 82 1.60 6.72 -0.52
N SER A 83 0.45 6.98 0.09
CA SER A 83 -0.04 6.22 1.26
C SER A 83 -0.27 4.74 0.92
N ASP A 84 -0.85 4.44 -0.23
CA ASP A 84 -1.00 3.08 -0.73
C ASP A 84 0.35 2.38 -0.91
N LEU A 85 1.31 3.04 -1.56
CA LEU A 85 2.64 2.48 -1.74
C LEU A 85 3.31 2.15 -0.39
N ALA A 86 3.20 3.05 0.59
CA ALA A 86 3.73 2.83 1.94
C ALA A 86 3.04 1.63 2.63
N ASN A 87 1.73 1.49 2.47
CA ASN A 87 0.97 0.36 3.00
C ASN A 87 1.39 -0.97 2.36
N TYR A 88 1.51 -1.03 1.04
CA TYR A 88 1.95 -2.25 0.35
C TYR A 88 3.38 -2.66 0.73
N ALA A 89 4.28 -1.69 0.94
CA ALA A 89 5.62 -1.96 1.45
C ALA A 89 5.58 -2.57 2.87
N MET A 90 4.71 -2.05 3.75
CA MET A 90 4.53 -2.59 5.10
C MET A 90 3.89 -3.98 5.08
N ILE A 91 2.88 -4.21 4.23
CA ILE A 91 2.24 -5.51 4.04
C ILE A 91 3.27 -6.54 3.60
N LEU A 92 4.12 -6.23 2.61
CA LEU A 92 5.18 -7.12 2.16
C LEU A 92 6.15 -7.46 3.29
N LYS A 93 6.55 -6.48 4.09
CA LYS A 93 7.40 -6.71 5.27
C LYS A 93 6.73 -7.72 6.22
N VAL A 94 5.49 -7.47 6.63
CA VAL A 94 4.76 -8.33 7.57
C VAL A 94 4.57 -9.73 6.98
N TYR A 95 4.25 -9.84 5.68
CA TYR A 95 4.10 -11.13 5.00
C TYR A 95 5.40 -11.95 5.04
N ILE A 96 6.55 -11.34 4.74
CA ILE A 96 7.86 -12.00 4.80
C ILE A 96 8.21 -12.41 6.24
N GLU A 97 7.91 -11.57 7.23
CA GLU A 97 8.16 -11.87 8.64
C GLU A 97 7.31 -13.05 9.17
N ASN A 98 6.10 -13.24 8.64
CA ASN A 98 5.17 -14.31 9.03
C ASN A 98 5.30 -15.59 8.20
N LYS A 99 6.16 -15.62 7.17
CA LYS A 99 6.40 -16.81 6.34
C LYS A 99 7.37 -17.81 7.00
N LYS A 100 7.85 -17.51 8.22
CA LYS A 100 8.80 -18.31 8.99
C LYS A 100 8.12 -19.35 9.86
#